data_AF-A0A7X7FN45-F1
#
_entry.id   AF-A0A7X7FN45-F1
#
_cell.length_a   1.000
_cell.length_b   1.000
_cell.length_c   1.000
_cell.angle_alpha   90.00
_cell.angle_beta   90.00
_cell.angle_gamma   90.00
#
_symmetry.space_group_name_H-M   'P 1'
#
loop_
_entity.id
_entity.type
_entity.pdbx_description
1 polymer ?
#
loop_
_entity_poly.entity_id
_entity_poly.type
_entity_poly.pdbx_seq_one_letter_code
_entity_poly.pdbx_strand_id
1 'polypeptide(L)'
;AVIYVACAPKSNASAMAIWTASKDVREGRTVPVPKHLRDSHYRGAGRMGYGDGYKYAHDYQGGFVEQDYLGVDKTYYTPTDRGHEAVMRAYLASLAGQAASRSRARPDGPKNDPPNAIGNSDSR
;
A
#
# COMPACT_ATOMS: atom_id res chain seq x y z
N ALA A 1 16.73 30.07 4.31
CA ALA A 1 16.64 28.78 3.58
C ALA A 1 18.00 28.08 3.47
N VAL A 2 19.03 28.68 2.86
CA VAL A 2 20.33 28.02 2.60
C VAL A 2 21.00 27.47 3.87
N ILE A 3 21.12 28.28 4.93
CA ILE A 3 21.73 27.86 6.21
C ILE A 3 20.96 26.67 6.82
N TYR A 4 19.63 26.67 6.76
CA TYR A 4 18.79 25.58 7.27
C TYR A 4 19.08 24.27 6.55
N VAL A 5 19.11 24.28 5.21
CA VAL A 5 19.43 23.09 4.41
C VAL A 5 20.87 22.62 4.67
N ALA A 6 21.83 23.54 4.81
CA ALA A 6 23.22 23.21 5.12
C ALA A 6 23.36 22.49 6.48
N CYS A 7 22.62 22.92 7.51
CA CYS A 7 22.65 22.33 8.85
C CYS A 7 21.71 21.12 9.03
N ALA A 8 20.74 20.89 8.15
CA ALA A 8 19.77 19.81 8.30
C ALA A 8 20.42 18.41 8.18
N PRO A 9 19.86 17.37 8.83
CA PRO A 9 20.24 15.98 8.59
C PRO A 9 20.07 15.62 7.10
N LYS A 10 21.08 15.00 6.51
CA LYS A 10 21.09 14.65 5.08
C LYS A 10 20.68 13.20 4.86
N SER A 11 19.70 13.00 3.97
CA SER A 11 19.31 11.69 3.46
C SER A 11 18.95 11.80 1.98
N ASN A 12 19.39 10.82 1.19
CA ASN A 12 18.97 10.60 -0.18
C ASN A 12 18.10 9.32 -0.33
N ALA A 13 17.64 8.73 0.78
CA ALA A 13 16.94 7.45 0.78
C ALA A 13 15.67 7.46 -0.10
N SER A 14 14.84 8.50 0.01
CA SER A 14 13.63 8.64 -0.83
C SER A 14 13.97 8.85 -2.30
N ALA A 15 15.02 9.60 -2.62
CA ALA A 15 15.46 9.80 -3.99
C ALA A 15 15.94 8.48 -4.63
N MET A 16 16.75 7.72 -3.90
CA MET A 16 17.22 6.39 -4.33
C MET A 16 16.06 5.39 -4.52
N ALA A 17 15.06 5.43 -3.64
CA ALA A 17 13.86 4.60 -3.77
C ALA A 17 13.11 4.89 -5.08
N ILE A 18 12.87 6.16 -5.38
CA ILE A 18 12.19 6.59 -6.61
C ILE A 18 13.01 6.22 -7.85
N TRP A 19 14.31 6.48 -7.83
CA TRP A 19 15.18 6.16 -8.98
C TRP A 19 15.24 4.66 -9.24
N THR A 20 15.28 3.84 -8.19
CA THR A 20 15.30 2.38 -8.31
C THR A 20 13.98 1.85 -8.86
N ALA A 21 12.83 2.30 -8.32
CA ALA A 21 11.52 1.94 -8.84
C ALA A 21 11.33 2.39 -10.30
N SER A 22 11.78 3.60 -10.63
CA SER A 22 11.72 4.13 -12.01
C SER A 22 12.62 3.36 -12.97
N LYS A 23 13.75 2.84 -12.50
CA LYS A 23 14.66 2.00 -13.29
C LYS A 23 14.02 0.65 -13.58
N ASP A 24 13.35 0.04 -12.61
CA ASP A 24 12.66 -1.24 -12.80
C ASP A 24 11.56 -1.17 -13.86
N VAL A 25 10.76 -0.10 -13.83
CA VAL A 25 9.73 0.14 -14.84
C VAL A 25 10.37 0.28 -16.23
N ARG A 26 11.47 1.03 -16.35
CA ARG A 26 12.20 1.21 -17.61
C ARG A 26 12.82 -0.09 -18.15
N GLU A 27 13.28 -0.96 -17.27
CA GLU A 27 13.88 -2.26 -17.63
C GLU A 27 12.85 -3.36 -17.87
N GLY A 28 11.55 -3.02 -17.92
CA GLY A 28 10.49 -3.99 -18.23
C GLY A 28 10.18 -4.97 -17.10
N ARG A 29 10.62 -4.68 -15.87
CA ARG A 29 10.19 -5.42 -14.66
C ARG A 29 8.81 -4.95 -14.20
N THR A 30 7.86 -4.87 -15.13
CA THR A 30 6.49 -4.45 -14.83
C THR A 30 5.67 -5.65 -14.37
N VAL A 31 5.15 -5.53 -13.15
CA VAL A 31 4.28 -6.54 -12.54
C VAL A 31 2.83 -6.12 -12.79
N PRO A 32 1.92 -7.03 -13.18
CA PRO A 32 0.52 -6.68 -13.31
C PRO A 32 -0.05 -6.23 -11.96
N VAL A 33 -0.90 -5.21 -11.98
CA VAL A 33 -1.58 -4.74 -10.76
C VAL A 33 -2.39 -5.89 -10.14
N PRO A 34 -2.24 -6.17 -8.83
CA PRO A 34 -3.04 -7.16 -8.12
C PRO A 34 -4.55 -6.92 -8.33
N LYS A 35 -5.33 -8.00 -8.50
CA LYS A 35 -6.77 -7.90 -8.84
C LYS A 35 -7.58 -7.06 -7.83
N HIS A 36 -7.27 -7.21 -6.55
CA HIS A 36 -7.91 -6.48 -5.45
C HIS A 36 -7.56 -4.98 -5.44
N LEU A 37 -6.58 -4.53 -6.23
CA LEU A 37 -6.25 -3.11 -6.42
C LEU A 37 -6.75 -2.53 -7.74
N ARG A 38 -7.32 -3.36 -8.62
CA ARG A 38 -7.87 -2.89 -9.89
C ARG A 38 -9.20 -2.19 -9.67
N ASP A 39 -9.50 -1.22 -10.52
CA ASP A 39 -10.76 -0.49 -10.49
C ASP A 39 -11.96 -1.44 -10.64
N SER A 40 -12.94 -1.27 -9.76
CA SER A 40 -14.17 -2.07 -9.70
C SER A 40 -15.36 -1.36 -10.36
N HIS A 41 -15.24 -0.09 -10.74
CA HIS A 41 -16.37 0.76 -11.10
C HIS A 41 -16.86 0.61 -12.55
N TYR A 42 -16.20 -0.18 -13.38
CA TYR A 42 -16.62 -0.37 -14.78
C TYR A 42 -17.44 -1.64 -14.98
N ARG A 43 -18.35 -1.62 -15.97
CA ARG A 43 -19.40 -2.65 -16.23
C ARG A 43 -18.89 -4.10 -16.38
N GLY A 44 -17.60 -4.31 -16.60
CA GLY A 44 -16.96 -5.62 -16.72
C GLY A 44 -16.19 -6.11 -15.49
N ALA A 45 -15.99 -5.25 -14.49
CA ALA A 45 -15.08 -5.50 -13.36
C ALA A 45 -15.53 -6.68 -12.50
N GLY A 46 -16.82 -6.75 -12.14
CA GLY A 46 -17.36 -7.84 -11.32
C GLY A 46 -17.25 -9.22 -11.98
N ARG A 47 -17.31 -9.31 -13.32
CA ARG A 47 -17.09 -10.58 -14.03
C ARG A 47 -15.62 -11.01 -14.05
N MET A 48 -14.69 -10.06 -13.89
CA MET A 48 -13.25 -10.30 -13.91
C MET A 48 -12.65 -10.42 -12.49
N GLY A 49 -13.48 -10.23 -11.46
CA GLY A 49 -13.09 -10.22 -10.05
C GLY A 49 -12.14 -9.08 -9.70
N TYR A 50 -12.34 -7.89 -10.28
CA TYR A 50 -11.52 -6.71 -10.02
C TYR A 50 -12.07 -5.93 -8.84
N GLY A 51 -11.19 -5.54 -7.92
CA GLY A 51 -11.55 -4.95 -6.63
C GLY A 51 -12.02 -5.96 -5.58
N ASP A 52 -12.30 -7.21 -5.97
CA ASP A 52 -12.66 -8.27 -5.03
C ASP A 52 -11.52 -8.52 -4.04
N GLY A 53 -11.86 -8.50 -2.75
CA GLY A 53 -10.90 -8.69 -1.66
C GLY A 53 -10.08 -7.45 -1.31
N TYR A 54 -10.38 -6.27 -1.87
CA TYR A 54 -9.80 -5.01 -1.42
C TYR A 54 -10.16 -4.74 0.03
N LYS A 55 -9.15 -4.46 0.85
CA LYS A 55 -9.32 -4.06 2.25
C LYS A 55 -9.15 -2.56 2.38
N TYR A 56 -10.22 -1.86 2.77
CA TYR A 56 -10.19 -0.43 3.01
C TYR A 56 -9.52 -0.12 4.35
N ALA A 57 -8.28 0.41 4.32
CA ALA A 57 -7.42 0.54 5.51
C ALA A 57 -8.03 1.36 6.65
N HIS A 58 -8.91 2.33 6.35
CA HIS A 58 -9.56 3.18 7.35
C HIS A 58 -10.54 2.42 8.26
N ASP A 59 -11.05 1.27 7.82
CA ASP A 59 -11.94 0.43 8.63
C ASP A 59 -11.17 -0.46 9.62
N TYR A 60 -9.84 -0.52 9.49
CA TYR A 60 -9.00 -1.34 10.34
C TYR A 60 -8.42 -0.51 11.49
N GLN A 61 -8.32 -1.12 12.67
CA GLN A 61 -7.69 -0.50 13.83
C GLN A 61 -6.28 0.00 13.48
N GLY A 62 -6.01 1.26 13.83
CA GLY A 62 -4.73 1.92 13.53
C GLY A 62 -4.60 2.40 12.09
N GLY A 63 -5.64 2.30 11.26
CA GLY A 63 -5.62 2.73 9.86
C GLY A 63 -4.70 1.90 8.97
N PHE A 64 -4.37 0.66 9.39
CA PHE A 64 -3.44 -0.22 8.70
C PHE A 64 -4.03 -1.60 8.48
N VAL A 65 -3.82 -2.12 7.27
CA VAL A 65 -4.21 -3.47 6.90
C VAL A 65 -3.08 -4.15 6.13
N GLU A 66 -2.82 -5.40 6.48
CA GLU A 66 -1.90 -6.25 5.72
C GLU A 66 -2.59 -6.70 4.43
N GLN A 67 -2.05 -6.20 3.32
CA GLN A 67 -2.48 -6.46 1.96
C GLN A 67 -1.28 -6.33 1.02
N ASP A 68 -1.24 -7.13 -0.04
CA ASP A 68 -0.18 -7.06 -1.05
C ASP A 68 -0.42 -5.91 -2.03
N TYR A 69 0.37 -4.84 -1.91
CA TYR A 69 0.23 -3.67 -2.77
C TYR A 69 1.11 -3.70 -4.02
N LEU A 70 2.16 -4.51 -4.04
CA LEU A 70 3.19 -4.45 -5.09
C LEU A 70 3.16 -5.67 -6.01
N GLY A 71 2.69 -6.83 -5.54
CA GLY A 71 2.68 -8.08 -6.30
C GLY A 71 4.03 -8.79 -6.37
N VAL A 72 5.07 -8.24 -5.75
CA VAL A 72 6.42 -8.81 -5.64
C VAL A 72 7.04 -8.49 -4.29
N ASP A 73 7.91 -9.37 -3.82
CA ASP A 73 8.69 -9.16 -2.61
C ASP A 73 9.87 -8.22 -2.91
N LYS A 74 9.61 -6.91 -2.84
CA LYS A 74 10.63 -5.88 -3.06
C LYS A 74 10.42 -4.66 -2.20
N THR A 75 11.50 -4.20 -1.56
CA THR A 75 11.54 -2.96 -0.78
C THR A 75 12.41 -1.93 -1.47
N TYR A 76 11.84 -0.76 -1.78
CA TYR A 76 12.58 0.35 -2.40
C TYR A 76 13.06 1.38 -1.38
N TYR A 77 12.24 1.68 -0.38
CA TYR A 77 12.53 2.70 0.62
C TYR A 77 13.16 2.10 1.86
N THR A 78 14.42 2.45 2.11
CA THR A 78 15.16 2.08 3.33
C THR A 78 15.55 3.37 4.05
N PRO A 79 14.72 3.89 4.99
CA PRO A 79 15.01 5.14 5.71
C PRO A 79 16.34 5.05 6.45
N THR A 80 17.06 6.15 6.65
CA THR A 80 18.25 6.21 7.50
C THR A 80 17.89 6.31 8.99
N ASP A 81 18.88 6.47 9.86
CA ASP A 81 18.75 6.75 11.29
C ASP A 81 18.85 8.25 11.62
N ARG A 82 18.90 9.12 10.59
CA ARG A 82 19.17 10.55 10.77
C ARG A 82 17.88 11.37 10.76
N GLY A 83 17.81 12.34 11.68
CA GLY A 83 16.70 13.28 11.74
C GLY A 83 15.35 12.57 11.85
N HIS A 84 14.37 13.01 11.05
CA HIS A 84 13.02 12.47 11.10
C HIS A 84 12.90 11.05 10.51
N GLU A 85 13.88 10.58 9.74
CA GLU A 85 13.83 9.21 9.19
C GLU A 85 13.95 8.12 10.24
N ALA A 86 14.55 8.41 11.41
CA ALA A 86 14.56 7.48 12.54
C ALA A 86 13.14 7.17 13.04
N VAL A 87 12.27 8.20 13.10
CA VAL A 87 10.86 8.04 13.48
C VAL A 87 10.11 7.25 12.41
N MET A 88 10.33 7.57 11.14
CA MET A 88 9.73 6.85 10.02
C MET A 88 10.15 5.37 9.99
N ARG A 89 11.43 5.08 10.25
CA ARG A 89 11.95 3.71 10.35
C ARG A 89 11.27 2.94 11.47
N ALA A 90 11.15 3.53 12.66
CA ALA A 90 10.47 2.91 13.79
C ALA A 90 8.98 2.64 13.49
N TYR A 91 8.31 3.59 12.85
CA TYR A 91 6.93 3.43 12.41
C TYR A 91 6.77 2.27 11.42
N LEU A 92 7.59 2.22 10.36
CA LEU A 92 7.55 1.12 9.37
C LEU A 92 7.85 -0.24 10.01
N ALA A 93 8.79 -0.31 10.95
CA ALA A 93 9.07 -1.53 11.71
C ALA A 93 7.87 -1.97 12.56
N SER A 94 7.14 -1.02 13.16
CA SER A 94 5.92 -1.32 13.93
C SER A 94 4.80 -1.88 13.04
N LEU A 95 4.66 -1.38 11.82
CA LEU A 95 3.69 -1.90 10.85
C LEU A 95 4.05 -3.32 10.39
N ALA A 96 5.33 -3.57 10.13
CA ALA A 96 5.82 -4.91 9.79
C ALA A 96 5.60 -5.91 10.93
N GLY A 97 5.81 -5.49 12.19
CA GLY A 97 5.50 -6.30 13.37
C GLY A 97 4.00 -6.59 13.54
N GLN A 98 3.13 -5.62 13.22
CA GLN A 98 1.67 -5.80 13.22
C GLN A 98 1.22 -6.80 12.15
N ALA A 99 1.80 -6.76 10.96
CA ALA A 99 1.55 -7.73 9.90
C ALA A 99 2.01 -9.15 10.31
N ALA A 100 3.23 -9.29 10.83
CA ALA A 100 3.77 -10.58 11.26
C ALA A 100 2.98 -11.23 12.42
N SER A 101 2.40 -10.41 13.32
CA SER A 101 1.57 -10.91 14.42
C SER A 101 0.15 -11.27 13.97
N ARG A 102 -0.46 -10.52 13.04
CA ARG A 102 -1.79 -10.82 12.48
C ARG A 102 -1.78 -12.02 11.54
N SER A 103 -0.77 -12.23 10.72
CA SER A 103 -0.67 -13.43 9.86
C SER A 103 -0.66 -14.75 10.66
N ARG A 104 -0.23 -14.72 11.94
CA ARG A 104 -0.31 -15.86 12.87
C ARG A 104 -1.70 -16.05 13.50
N ALA A 105 -2.58 -15.05 13.41
CA ALA A 105 -3.96 -15.08 13.92
C ALA A 105 -4.97 -14.99 12.74
N ARG A 106 -5.44 -16.12 12.22
CA ARG A 106 -6.49 -16.19 11.16
C ARG A 106 -7.85 -15.67 11.68
N PRO A 107 -8.82 -15.25 10.83
CA PRO A 107 -9.15 -13.84 10.65
C PRO A 107 -10.60 -13.52 11.04
N ASP A 108 -10.80 -12.60 11.98
CA ASP A 108 -12.05 -11.85 12.07
C ASP A 108 -11.91 -10.60 11.18
N GLY A 109 -12.48 -10.66 9.98
CA GLY A 109 -12.59 -9.49 9.10
C GLY A 109 -13.69 -8.54 9.62
N PRO A 110 -13.49 -7.22 9.57
CA PRO A 110 -14.59 -6.28 9.82
C PRO A 110 -15.66 -6.48 8.75
N LYS A 111 -16.91 -6.69 9.19
CA LYS A 111 -18.11 -6.72 8.34
C LYS A 111 -18.41 -5.31 7.86
N ASN A 112 -17.81 -4.87 6.76
CA ASN A 112 -18.34 -3.77 5.98
C ASN A 112 -18.10 -4.11 4.51
N ASP A 113 -19.12 -4.72 3.89
CA ASP A 113 -19.26 -4.65 2.44
C ASP A 113 -19.33 -3.16 2.05
N PRO A 114 -18.61 -2.70 1.00
CA PRO A 114 -18.72 -1.33 0.55
C PRO A 114 -20.20 -0.99 0.27
N PRO A 115 -20.66 0.24 0.56
CA PRO A 115 -22.05 0.58 0.38
C PRO A 115 -22.42 0.49 -1.10
N ASN A 116 -23.34 -0.42 -1.37
CA ASN A 116 -24.16 -0.48 -2.58
C ASN A 116 -23.44 -0.91 -3.87
N ALA A 117 -23.41 -2.24 -4.08
CA ALA A 117 -23.81 -2.74 -5.39
C ALA A 117 -25.16 -2.11 -5.71
N ILE A 118 -25.18 -1.10 -6.59
CA ILE A 118 -26.43 -0.54 -7.11
C ILE A 118 -27.23 -1.72 -7.65
N GLY A 119 -28.24 -2.08 -6.88
CA GLY A 119 -29.21 -3.10 -7.20
C GLY A 119 -29.81 -2.78 -8.55
N ASN A 120 -29.82 -3.79 -9.40
CA ASN A 120 -30.72 -3.83 -10.53
C ASN A 120 -32.15 -3.74 -9.97
N SER A 121 -32.80 -2.60 -10.14
CA SER A 121 -34.24 -2.46 -9.94
C SER A 121 -34.82 -1.69 -11.13
N ASP A 122 -35.80 -2.35 -11.74
CA ASP A 122 -36.80 -1.84 -12.67
C ASP A 122 -36.40 -1.61 -14.13
N SER A 123 -37.21 -1.89 -15.15
CA SER A 123 -38.48 -2.62 -15.36
C SER A 123 -38.95 -2.04 -16.70
N ARG A 124 -39.19 -2.89 -17.71
CA ARG A 124 -39.65 -2.61 -19.10
C ARG A 124 -38.57 -2.43 -20.17
#